data_AF-A0A7W2Y692-F1
#
_entry.id   AF-A0A7W2Y692-F1
#
_cell.length_a   1.000
_cell.length_b   1.000
_cell.length_c   1.000
_cell.angle_alpha   90.00
_cell.angle_beta   90.00
_cell.angle_gamma   90.00
#
_symmetry.space_group_name_H-M   'P 1'
#
loop_
_entity.id
_entity.type
_entity.pdbx_description
1 polymer ?
#
loop_
_entity_poly.entity_id
_entity_poly.type
_entity_poly.pdbx_seq_one_letter_code
_entity_poly.pdbx_strand_id
1 'polypeptide(L)'
;MNPNKFISTVRDECINDLVSGYEETFSKTDVKECSDSSMKPLIQYWKQADNPTRKVLSDFIRLGAQNGVSSLISIISSGGHFDGEFKEFELSSIDENSNTEFGDDLLDVFWEQEEISGNVNTKT
;
A
#
# COMPACT_ATOMS: atom_id res chain seq x y z
N MET A 1 6.99 -15.84 10.57
CA MET A 1 5.72 -15.57 9.83
C MET A 1 5.89 -15.88 8.34
N ASN A 2 4.89 -16.36 7.59
CA ASN A 2 5.03 -16.65 6.14
C ASN A 2 5.09 -15.33 5.31
N PRO A 3 6.06 -15.12 4.38
CA PRO A 3 6.18 -13.90 3.57
C PRO A 3 4.92 -13.58 2.78
N ASN A 4 4.31 -14.59 2.16
CA ASN A 4 3.06 -14.41 1.42
C ASN A 4 1.94 -13.91 2.32
N LYS A 5 1.88 -14.41 3.56
CA LYS A 5 0.88 -13.98 4.53
C LYS A 5 1.16 -12.56 5.02
N PHE A 6 2.42 -12.23 5.31
CA PHE A 6 2.81 -10.86 5.70
C PHE A 6 2.45 -9.85 4.60
N ILE A 7 2.91 -10.11 3.38
CA ILE A 7 2.65 -9.26 2.23
C ILE A 7 1.16 -9.15 1.94
N SER A 8 0.41 -10.25 2.03
CA SER A 8 -1.06 -10.20 1.87
C SER A 8 -1.71 -9.28 2.90
N THR A 9 -1.33 -9.38 4.18
CA THR A 9 -1.86 -8.49 5.24
C THR A 9 -1.50 -7.03 4.97
N VAL A 10 -0.25 -6.75 4.58
CA VAL A 10 0.17 -5.38 4.22
C VAL A 10 -0.64 -4.84 3.04
N ARG A 11 -0.89 -5.66 2.01
CA ARG A 11 -1.69 -5.26 0.85
C ARG A 11 -3.13 -4.95 1.23
N ASP A 12 -3.75 -5.77 2.08
CA ASP A 12 -5.11 -5.55 2.54
C ASP A 12 -5.20 -4.28 3.40
N GLU A 13 -4.41 -4.20 4.46
CA GLU A 13 -4.54 -3.15 5.48
C GLU A 13 -3.93 -1.81 5.04
N CYS A 14 -2.86 -1.80 4.23
CA CYS A 14 -2.17 -0.56 3.87
C CYS A 14 -2.55 -0.04 2.48
N ILE A 15 -3.08 -0.88 1.59
CA ILE A 15 -3.43 -0.48 0.22
C ILE A 15 -4.94 -0.55 0.02
N ASN A 16 -5.56 -1.72 0.20
CA ASN A 16 -6.97 -1.90 -0.10
C ASN A 16 -7.85 -1.05 0.83
N ASP A 17 -7.61 -1.12 2.13
CA ASP A 17 -8.34 -0.34 3.13
C ASP A 17 -8.14 1.16 2.94
N LEU A 18 -6.94 1.59 2.56
CA LEU A 18 -6.66 3.00 2.27
C LEU A 18 -7.47 3.50 1.07
N VAL A 19 -7.49 2.74 -0.03
CA VAL A 19 -8.27 3.09 -1.23
C VAL A 19 -9.75 3.15 -0.89
N SER A 20 -10.30 2.09 -0.29
CA SER A 20 -11.71 2.05 0.11
C SER A 20 -12.07 3.16 1.10
N GLY A 21 -11.17 3.49 2.04
CA GLY A 21 -11.35 4.60 2.97
C GLY A 21 -11.44 5.96 2.27
N TYR A 22 -10.63 6.21 1.24
CA TYR A 22 -10.75 7.42 0.42
C TYR A 22 -12.04 7.45 -0.39
N GLU A 23 -12.42 6.34 -1.03
CA GLU A 23 -13.67 6.25 -1.79
C GLU A 23 -14.89 6.55 -0.90
N GLU A 24 -14.92 5.97 0.30
CA GLU A 24 -15.95 6.21 1.29
C GLU A 24 -15.96 7.66 1.77
N THR A 25 -14.78 8.19 2.14
CA THR A 25 -14.63 9.56 2.62
C THR A 25 -15.09 10.57 1.57
N PHE A 26 -14.65 10.41 0.31
CA PHE A 26 -15.06 11.29 -0.78
C PHE A 26 -16.56 11.15 -1.08
N SER A 27 -17.12 9.97 -0.93
CA SER A 27 -18.55 9.72 -1.15
C SER A 27 -19.44 10.32 -0.06
N LYS A 28 -18.97 10.39 1.19
CA LYS A 28 -19.76 10.88 2.33
C LYS A 28 -19.53 12.36 2.65
N THR A 29 -18.35 12.89 2.39
CA THR A 29 -17.99 14.26 2.77
C THR A 29 -18.81 15.29 2.00
N ASP A 30 -19.34 16.29 2.69
CA ASP A 30 -19.84 17.52 2.08
C ASP A 30 -18.66 18.45 1.80
N VAL A 31 -18.49 18.85 0.54
CA VAL A 31 -17.44 19.75 0.08
C VAL A 31 -17.47 21.09 0.83
N LYS A 32 -18.67 21.56 1.22
CA LYS A 32 -18.85 22.83 1.94
C LYS A 32 -18.37 22.75 3.39
N GLU A 33 -18.48 21.57 4.01
CA GLU A 33 -18.13 21.32 5.41
C GLU A 33 -16.72 20.74 5.58
N CYS A 34 -16.07 20.34 4.49
CA CYS A 34 -14.69 19.88 4.52
C CYS A 34 -13.76 20.99 5.06
N SER A 35 -13.05 20.74 6.14
CA SER A 35 -12.08 21.69 6.71
C SER A 35 -10.72 21.63 6.01
N ASP A 36 -10.38 20.49 5.42
CA ASP A 36 -9.11 20.28 4.72
C ASP A 36 -9.16 20.89 3.31
N SER A 37 -8.58 22.08 3.16
CA SER A 37 -8.51 22.78 1.88
C SER A 37 -7.73 22.03 0.80
N SER A 38 -6.77 21.17 1.18
CA SER A 38 -5.96 20.42 0.22
C SER A 38 -6.75 19.27 -0.42
N MET A 39 -7.72 18.72 0.32
CA MET A 39 -8.55 17.60 -0.14
C MET A 39 -9.83 18.05 -0.85
N LYS A 40 -10.29 19.29 -0.64
CA LYS A 40 -11.48 19.84 -1.30
C LYS A 40 -11.54 19.62 -2.82
N PRO A 41 -10.47 19.89 -3.61
CA PRO A 41 -10.51 19.70 -5.05
C PRO A 41 -10.77 18.23 -5.44
N LEU A 42 -10.17 17.28 -4.73
CA LEU A 42 -10.33 15.85 -4.99
C LEU A 42 -11.74 15.36 -4.64
N ILE A 43 -12.29 15.82 -3.51
CA ILE A 43 -13.67 15.50 -3.11
C ILE A 43 -14.66 16.09 -4.13
N GLN A 44 -14.45 17.35 -4.54
CA GLN A 44 -15.29 18.00 -5.54
C GLN A 44 -15.24 17.25 -6.88
N TYR A 45 -14.04 16.86 -7.31
CA TYR A 45 -13.85 16.06 -8.51
C TYR A 45 -14.60 14.72 -8.42
N TRP A 46 -14.45 13.98 -7.32
CA TRP A 46 -15.14 12.70 -7.07
C TRP A 46 -16.66 12.82 -7.18
N LYS A 47 -17.24 13.86 -6.58
CA LYS A 47 -18.70 14.09 -6.58
C LYS A 47 -19.26 14.38 -7.98
N GLN A 48 -18.48 15.05 -8.82
CA GLN A 48 -18.88 15.44 -10.18
C GLN A 48 -18.57 14.36 -11.23
N ALA A 49 -17.62 13.48 -10.93
CA ALA A 49 -17.16 12.41 -11.79
C ALA A 49 -18.21 11.29 -11.97
N ASP A 50 -18.19 10.66 -13.15
CA ASP A 50 -18.86 9.39 -13.41
C ASP A 50 -18.06 8.20 -12.86
N ASN A 51 -18.63 7.00 -12.92
CA ASN A 51 -17.99 5.80 -12.36
C ASN A 51 -16.62 5.49 -13.00
N PRO A 52 -16.44 5.56 -14.34
CA PRO A 52 -15.12 5.39 -14.96
C PRO A 52 -14.09 6.38 -14.43
N THR A 53 -14.45 7.66 -14.31
CA THR A 53 -13.54 8.70 -13.84
C THR A 53 -13.20 8.54 -12.36
N ARG A 54 -14.17 8.13 -11.53
CA ARG A 54 -13.92 7.76 -10.12
C ARG A 54 -12.93 6.61 -10.00
N LYS A 55 -13.08 5.58 -10.84
CA LYS A 55 -12.14 4.46 -10.88
C LYS A 55 -10.71 4.93 -11.17
N VAL A 56 -10.53 5.86 -12.12
CA VAL A 56 -9.19 6.42 -12.43
C VAL A 56 -8.57 7.09 -11.20
N LEU A 57 -9.36 7.84 -10.43
CA LEU A 57 -8.89 8.46 -9.19
C LEU A 57 -8.54 7.40 -8.13
N SER A 58 -9.35 6.34 -7.97
CA SER A 58 -9.05 5.22 -7.08
C SER A 58 -7.77 4.47 -7.49
N ASP A 59 -7.59 4.22 -8.79
CA ASP A 59 -6.39 3.58 -9.34
C ASP A 59 -5.14 4.45 -9.07
N PHE A 60 -5.25 5.78 -9.14
CA PHE A 60 -4.16 6.70 -8.81
C PHE A 60 -3.81 6.68 -7.31
N ILE A 61 -4.80 6.64 -6.43
CA ILE A 61 -4.61 6.50 -4.98
C ILE A 61 -3.92 5.16 -4.67
N ARG A 62 -4.38 4.07 -5.31
CA ARG A 62 -3.77 2.75 -5.19
C ARG A 62 -2.30 2.78 -5.60
N LEU A 63 -1.98 3.39 -6.75
CA LEU A 63 -0.61 3.52 -7.23
C LEU A 63 0.29 4.25 -6.23
N GLY A 64 -0.20 5.35 -5.64
CA GLY A 64 0.52 6.05 -4.58
C GLY A 64 0.80 5.15 -3.37
N ALA A 65 -0.20 4.38 -2.94
CA ALA A 65 -0.06 3.45 -1.82
C ALA A 65 0.92 2.30 -2.13
N GLN A 66 0.83 1.68 -3.31
CA GLN A 66 1.76 0.64 -3.78
C GLN A 66 3.21 1.16 -3.78
N ASN A 67 3.45 2.37 -4.27
CA ASN A 67 4.79 2.97 -4.29
C ASN A 67 5.33 3.24 -2.88
N GLY A 68 4.48 3.74 -1.97
CA GLY A 68 4.87 3.96 -0.57
C GLY A 68 5.20 2.66 0.15
N VAL A 69 4.32 1.66 0.03
CA VAL A 69 4.49 0.34 0.65
C VAL A 69 5.71 -0.39 0.09
N SER A 70 5.89 -0.43 -1.23
CA SER A 70 7.06 -1.07 -1.84
C SER A 70 8.37 -0.39 -1.42
N SER A 71 8.40 0.94 -1.29
CA SER A 71 9.57 1.66 -0.76
C SER A 71 9.90 1.24 0.68
N LEU A 72 8.87 1.10 1.53
CA LEU A 72 9.05 0.63 2.90
C LEU A 72 9.52 -0.83 2.94
N ILE A 73 8.95 -1.70 2.12
CA ILE A 73 9.38 -3.10 1.99
C ILE A 73 10.84 -3.16 1.55
N SER A 74 11.28 -2.37 0.58
CA SER A 74 12.68 -2.33 0.14
C SER A 74 13.64 -1.91 1.26
N ILE A 75 13.24 -0.94 2.12
CA ILE A 75 14.03 -0.54 3.29
C ILE A 75 14.12 -1.68 4.31
N ILE A 76 13.01 -2.40 4.51
CA ILE A 76 12.96 -3.54 5.41
C ILE A 76 13.86 -4.67 4.87
N SER A 77 13.69 -5.05 3.59
CA SER A 77 14.47 -6.12 2.94
C SER A 77 15.97 -5.85 2.87
N SER A 78 16.40 -4.58 2.76
CA SER A 78 17.82 -4.20 2.64
C SER A 78 18.58 -4.13 3.97
N GLY A 79 17.95 -4.49 5.10
CA GLY A 79 18.53 -4.34 6.43
C GLY A 79 18.34 -2.91 6.94
N GLY A 80 17.20 -2.67 7.58
CA GLY A 80 16.90 -1.38 8.18
C GLY A 80 17.92 -0.98 9.26
N HIS A 81 18.35 0.29 9.25
CA HIS A 81 19.08 0.89 10.37
C HIS A 81 18.19 0.98 11.61
N PHE A 82 18.17 -0.07 12.42
CA PHE A 82 17.70 0.01 13.80
C PHE A 82 18.92 0.26 14.70
N ASP A 83 18.94 1.42 15.37
CA ASP A 83 19.96 1.81 16.37
C ASP A 83 21.42 1.92 15.88
N GLY A 84 21.64 2.26 14.61
CA GLY A 84 22.99 2.57 14.10
C GLY A 84 23.90 1.36 13.89
N GLU A 85 23.38 0.14 14.04
CA GLU A 85 24.04 -1.09 13.60
C GLU A 85 23.43 -1.58 12.29
N PHE A 86 24.31 -1.97 11.35
CA PHE A 86 23.90 -2.69 10.15
C PHE A 86 23.58 -4.13 10.57
N LYS A 87 22.30 -4.44 10.75
CA LYS A 87 21.82 -5.82 10.83
C LYS A 87 20.96 -6.06 9.60
N GLU A 88 21.34 -7.07 8.83
CA GLU A 88 20.45 -7.65 7.83
C GLU A 88 19.14 -7.98 8.56
N PHE A 89 18.02 -7.46 8.06
CA PHE A 89 16.75 -7.57 8.76
C PHE A 89 16.25 -9.00 8.63
N GLU A 90 16.66 -9.84 9.57
CA GLU A 90 16.00 -11.12 9.74
C GLU A 90 14.66 -10.88 10.42
N LEU A 91 13.57 -11.08 9.67
CA LEU A 91 12.20 -11.19 10.19
C LEU A 91 12.05 -12.27 11.29
N SER A 92 13.09 -13.09 11.55
CA SER A 92 13.23 -13.96 12.72
C SER A 92 13.02 -13.20 14.04
N SER A 93 13.34 -11.90 14.07
CA SER A 93 13.26 -11.03 15.25
C SER A 93 11.85 -10.55 15.64
N ILE A 94 10.81 -10.84 14.83
CA ILE A 94 9.41 -10.53 15.18
C ILE A 94 8.77 -11.64 16.02
N ASP A 95 9.39 -12.81 16.10
CA ASP A 95 8.93 -13.94 16.90
C ASP A 95 10.15 -14.62 17.53
N GLU A 96 10.38 -14.42 18.84
CA GLU A 96 11.60 -14.81 19.58
C GLU A 96 12.01 -16.30 19.43
N ASN A 97 11.15 -17.13 18.83
CA ASN A 97 11.36 -18.56 18.62
C ASN A 97 11.53 -18.97 17.14
N SER A 98 11.57 -18.05 16.17
CA SER A 98 11.61 -18.42 14.75
C SER A 98 12.94 -18.08 14.07
N ASN A 99 13.87 -19.03 14.00
CA ASN A 99 15.04 -18.95 13.12
C ASN A 99 14.60 -19.16 11.66
N THR A 100 13.87 -18.20 11.09
CA THR A 100 13.49 -18.23 9.68
C THR A 100 14.33 -17.19 8.95
N GLU A 101 15.46 -17.63 8.37
CA GLU A 101 16.09 -16.91 7.26
C GLU A 101 15.10 -16.94 6.10
N PHE A 102 14.66 -15.77 5.64
CA PHE A 102 13.77 -15.67 4.49
C PHE A 102 14.61 -15.61 3.23
N GLY A 103 14.52 -16.65 2.39
CA GLY A 103 15.26 -16.74 1.12
C GLY A 103 14.60 -16.02 -0.06
N ASP A 104 13.37 -15.53 0.09
CA ASP A 104 12.61 -14.84 -0.96
C ASP A 104 12.55 -13.32 -0.65
N ASP A 105 12.86 -12.49 -1.65
CA ASP A 105 12.75 -11.03 -1.54
C ASP A 105 11.28 -10.63 -1.33
N LEU A 106 10.98 -9.99 -0.19
CA LEU A 106 9.64 -9.50 0.13
C LEU A 106 9.07 -8.57 -0.95
N LEU A 107 9.95 -7.86 -1.66
CA LEU A 107 9.56 -6.99 -2.76
C LEU A 107 9.07 -7.79 -3.97
N ASP A 108 9.72 -8.91 -4.29
CA ASP A 108 9.30 -9.81 -5.37
C ASP A 108 7.94 -10.43 -5.03
N VAL A 109 7.77 -10.90 -3.79
CA VAL A 109 6.49 -11.44 -3.31
C VAL A 109 5.38 -10.39 -3.39
N PHE A 110 5.68 -9.13 -3.08
CA PHE A 110 4.73 -8.02 -3.20
C PHE A 110 4.28 -7.80 -4.65
N TRP A 111 5.23 -7.70 -5.58
CA TRP A 111 4.90 -7.43 -6.99
C TRP A 111 4.21 -8.60 -7.67
N GLU A 112 4.61 -9.85 -7.37
CA GLU A 112 3.92 -11.04 -7.86
C GLU A 112 2.45 -11.04 -7.44
N GLN A 113 2.17 -10.72 -6.17
CA GLN A 113 0.80 -10.65 -5.69
C GLN A 113 -0.01 -9.52 -6.33
N GLU A 114 0.59 -8.36 -6.59
CA GLU A 114 -0.07 -7.27 -7.33
C GLU A 114 -0.35 -7.65 -8.79
N GLU A 115 0.57 -8.37 -9.45
CA GLU A 115 0.39 -8.85 -10.83
C GLU A 115 -0.74 -9.88 -10.91
N ILE A 116 -0.74 -10.89 -10.04
CA ILE A 116 -1.80 -11.90 -9.96
C ILE A 116 -3.17 -11.25 -9.71
N SER A 117 -3.21 -10.17 -8.94
CA SER A 117 -4.44 -9.44 -8.61
C SER A 117 -4.88 -8.47 -9.71
N GLY A 118 -4.13 -8.34 -10.82
CA GLY A 118 -4.44 -7.44 -11.92
C GLY A 118 -4.26 -5.96 -11.58
N ASN A 119 -3.46 -5.66 -10.56
CA ASN A 119 -3.25 -4.30 -10.04
C ASN A 119 -1.96 -3.65 -10.55
N VAL A 120 -1.27 -4.32 -11.49
CA VAL A 120 -0.12 -3.80 -12.23
C VAL A 120 -0.56 -3.55 -13.66
N ASN A 121 -0.16 -2.40 -14.23
CA ASN A 121 -0.40 -2.11 -15.64
C ASN A 121 0.41 -3.09 -16.50
N THR A 122 -0.22 -4.17 -16.96
CA THR A 122 0.42 -5.19 -17.81
C THR A 122 0.51 -4.78 -19.28
N LYS A 123 0.00 -3.59 -19.66
CA LYS A 123 0.02 -3.10 -21.04
C LYS A 123 0.23 -1.58 -21.12
N THR A 124 1.43 -1.19 -21.54
CA THR A 124 1.65 -0.03 -22.42
C THR A 124 1.93 -0.53 -23.81
#